data_AF-A0A250JNG8-F1
#
_entry.id   AF-A0A250JNG8-F1
#
_cell.length_a   1.000
_cell.length_b   1.000
_cell.length_c   1.000
_cell.angle_alpha   90.00
_cell.angle_beta   90.00
_cell.angle_gamma   90.00
#
_symmetry.space_group_name_H-M   'P 1'
#
loop_
_entity.id
_entity.type
_entity.pdbx_description
1 polymer ?
#
loop_
_entity_poly.entity_id
_entity_poly.type
_entity_poly.pdbx_seq_one_letter_code
_entity_poly.pdbx_strand_id
1 'polypeptide(L)'
;MRLRPSLYLASTLLLGITTGCGEDIASHEEALGAVEAAAVSTSGATTHFRSWLSSNGYGSYDFVRADLSGGSYGGKASASDKVTKQPVIFIHGNSDKAVGSIFGQTGWTSSIEYFHSRGYKTSELYATTWGPANALQSPNQYHSKQHVMKVRKFIEAVKAYTGASKVDIIAHSMGVTLARKAIMGGTAHDAADGGSYNVGAPLTSSVDTFVGIAGANLGLTSCYLSGPTTPTCGSTNGLYPGYLSWGSVYGRSSYLNDLRSKSGYEGAFRYSIYSTADEIIGYDGIVYGEYTSRIPGQTGEKRYTGYPYGHFNSKDLTAEVQYGMVVNHTIP
;
A
#
# COMPACT_ATOMS: atom_id res chain seq x y z
N MET A 1 -30.84 44.69 10.38
CA MET A 1 -30.38 46.09 10.43
C MET A 1 -28.87 46.08 10.61
N ARG A 2 -28.15 46.55 9.55
CA ARG A 2 -26.70 46.85 9.40
C ARG A 2 -25.70 45.69 9.68
N LEU A 3 -25.25 44.98 8.65
CA LEU A 3 -24.19 45.29 7.65
C LEU A 3 -22.75 45.00 8.15
N ARG A 4 -22.15 43.93 7.61
CA ARG A 4 -20.72 43.87 7.22
C ARG A 4 -20.50 44.90 6.08
N PRO A 5 -19.28 45.41 5.75
CA PRO A 5 -18.10 44.57 5.49
C PRO A 5 -16.68 45.23 5.53
N SER A 6 -15.67 44.44 5.15
CA SER A 6 -14.59 44.78 4.18
C SER A 6 -13.24 45.42 4.56
N LEU A 7 -12.20 44.75 4.05
CA LEU A 7 -11.00 45.23 3.33
C LEU A 7 -9.77 45.83 4.06
N TYR A 8 -8.69 45.05 4.04
CA TYR A 8 -7.42 45.25 3.30
C TYR A 8 -6.79 46.65 3.13
N LEU A 9 -5.45 46.60 3.28
CA LEU A 9 -4.36 47.26 2.53
C LEU A 9 -3.73 48.57 3.06
N ALA A 10 -2.38 48.49 3.06
CA ALA A 10 -1.40 49.49 2.64
C ALA A 10 -0.67 50.33 3.71
N SER A 11 0.63 50.08 3.77
CA SER A 11 1.74 50.80 4.39
C SER A 11 1.97 52.20 3.83
N THR A 12 2.60 53.06 4.64
CA THR A 12 3.62 54.12 4.36
C THR A 12 3.46 55.23 5.42
N LEU A 13 4.43 56.00 5.92
CA LEU A 13 5.90 56.06 5.90
C LEU A 13 6.29 57.26 6.82
N LEU A 14 7.51 57.27 7.37
CA LEU A 14 8.33 58.44 7.78
C LEU A 14 7.97 59.26 9.04
N LEU A 15 8.86 59.22 10.06
CA LEU A 15 9.88 60.26 10.39
C LEU A 15 10.27 60.18 11.88
N GLY A 16 11.58 60.22 12.17
CA GLY A 16 12.10 60.45 13.53
C GLY A 16 13.59 60.16 13.65
N ILE A 17 14.39 61.21 13.59
CA ILE A 17 15.87 61.21 13.66
C ILE A 17 16.27 61.48 15.12
N THR A 18 17.17 60.67 15.71
CA THR A 18 18.11 61.08 16.79
C THR A 18 19.32 60.13 16.78
N THR A 19 20.47 60.52 16.22
CA THR A 19 21.72 60.88 16.93
C THR A 19 22.12 60.00 18.12
N GLY A 20 23.20 59.23 17.99
CA GLY A 20 23.92 58.62 19.11
C GLY A 20 25.12 57.79 18.65
N CYS A 21 26.33 58.32 18.88
CA CYS A 21 27.61 57.64 18.67
C CYS A 21 27.83 56.53 19.71
N GLY A 22 28.46 55.41 19.32
CA GLY A 22 28.88 54.37 20.27
C GLY A 22 29.47 53.13 19.60
N GLU A 23 30.81 53.14 19.51
CA GLU A 23 31.80 52.05 19.53
C GLU A 23 31.54 50.69 18.84
N ASP A 24 32.49 50.36 17.96
CA ASP A 24 32.73 49.03 17.38
C ASP A 24 32.91 47.96 18.46
N ILE A 25 32.00 46.99 18.49
CA ILE A 25 32.24 45.69 19.13
C ILE A 25 32.01 44.62 18.06
N ALA A 26 33.11 44.02 17.61
CA ALA A 26 33.11 42.84 16.77
C ALA A 26 32.32 41.72 17.44
N SER A 27 31.18 41.34 16.87
CA SER A 27 30.46 40.13 17.26
C SER A 27 30.90 38.99 16.33
N HIS A 28 31.50 37.98 16.96
CA HIS A 28 31.75 36.69 16.34
C HIS A 28 30.40 36.04 16.01
N GLU A 29 30.06 35.94 14.72
CA GLU A 29 29.02 35.02 14.25
C GLU A 29 29.54 33.59 14.40
N GLU A 30 29.23 32.98 15.54
CA GLU A 30 29.28 31.53 15.69
C GLU A 30 28.12 30.97 14.86
N ALA A 31 28.45 30.40 13.71
CA ALA A 31 27.51 29.69 12.85
C ALA A 31 26.99 28.46 13.60
N LEU A 32 25.90 28.65 14.36
CA LEU A 32 25.05 27.57 14.83
C LEU A 32 24.46 26.89 13.60
N GLY A 33 25.13 25.81 13.19
CA GLY A 33 24.63 24.88 12.20
C GLY A 33 23.28 24.36 12.66
N ALA A 34 22.22 24.97 12.15
CA ALA A 34 20.90 24.38 12.19
C ALA A 34 21.02 23.04 11.47
N VAL A 35 21.02 21.95 12.23
CA VAL A 35 20.73 20.64 11.68
C VAL A 35 19.28 20.74 11.26
N GLU A 36 19.07 21.11 10.00
CA GLU A 36 17.77 21.09 9.36
C GLU A 36 17.33 19.62 9.40
N ALA A 37 16.51 19.29 10.39
CA ALA A 37 15.81 18.03 10.45
C ALA A 37 15.01 17.95 9.15
N ALA A 38 15.51 17.19 8.18
CA ALA A 38 14.88 17.01 6.89
C ALA A 38 13.41 16.69 7.14
N ALA A 39 12.52 17.59 6.70
CA ALA A 39 11.09 17.43 6.88
C ALA A 39 10.68 16.02 6.42
N VAL A 40 10.01 15.28 7.29
CA VAL A 40 9.44 13.97 6.95
C VAL A 40 8.52 14.19 5.76
N SER A 41 8.94 13.74 4.58
CA SER A 41 8.14 13.87 3.37
C SER A 41 6.82 13.14 3.60
N THR A 42 5.70 13.86 3.55
CA THR A 42 4.35 13.29 3.72
C THR A 42 3.88 12.50 2.49
N SER A 43 4.66 12.53 1.40
CA SER A 43 4.42 11.75 0.18
C SER A 43 5.70 11.59 -0.64
N GLY A 44 5.73 10.62 -1.54
CA GLY A 44 6.79 10.42 -2.52
C GLY A 44 7.95 9.56 -2.03
N ALA A 45 8.59 8.85 -2.97
CA ALA A 45 9.88 8.22 -2.75
C ALA A 45 10.98 9.28 -2.58
N THR A 46 11.82 9.12 -1.56
CA THR A 46 12.98 9.99 -1.31
C THR A 46 13.95 10.02 -2.50
N THR A 47 14.65 11.13 -2.69
CA THR A 47 15.67 11.26 -3.75
C THR A 47 16.70 10.12 -3.70
N HIS A 48 17.14 9.73 -2.50
CA HIS A 48 18.08 8.62 -2.34
C HIS A 48 17.51 7.30 -2.87
N PHE A 49 16.24 6.97 -2.55
CA PHE A 49 15.65 5.73 -3.05
C PHE A 49 15.45 5.79 -4.56
N ARG A 50 15.02 6.93 -5.11
CA ARG A 50 14.88 7.15 -6.56
C ARG A 50 16.20 6.93 -7.30
N SER A 51 17.29 7.53 -6.82
CA SER A 51 18.62 7.34 -7.39
C SER A 51 19.05 5.88 -7.30
N TRP A 52 18.85 5.23 -6.15
CA TRP A 52 19.19 3.81 -5.99
C TRP A 52 18.41 2.92 -6.96
N LEU A 53 17.10 3.12 -7.12
CA LEU A 53 16.28 2.36 -8.07
C LEU A 53 16.80 2.49 -9.51
N SER A 54 17.16 3.71 -9.93
CA SER A 54 17.74 3.96 -11.25
C SER A 54 19.08 3.24 -11.43
N SER A 55 19.95 3.28 -10.42
CA SER A 55 21.27 2.65 -10.47
C SER A 55 21.23 1.12 -10.37
N ASN A 56 20.13 0.53 -9.91
CA ASN A 56 20.00 -0.91 -9.67
C ASN A 56 18.99 -1.61 -10.62
N GLY A 57 18.71 -1.01 -11.78
CA GLY A 57 17.94 -1.66 -12.84
C GLY A 57 16.43 -1.71 -12.61
N TYR A 58 15.88 -0.91 -11.71
CA TYR A 58 14.45 -0.85 -11.42
C TYR A 58 13.71 0.27 -12.19
N GLY A 59 14.41 1.04 -13.03
CA GLY A 59 13.85 2.19 -13.73
C GLY A 59 12.59 1.89 -14.56
N SER A 60 12.52 0.71 -15.19
CA SER A 60 11.39 0.31 -16.05
C SER A 60 10.08 0.04 -15.30
N TYR A 61 10.11 -0.12 -13.98
CA TYR A 61 8.91 -0.40 -13.19
C TYR A 61 8.17 0.86 -12.73
N ASP A 62 8.79 2.03 -12.85
CA ASP A 62 8.24 3.33 -12.43
C ASP A 62 7.57 3.27 -11.05
N PHE A 63 8.34 2.92 -10.01
CA PHE A 63 7.83 2.87 -8.64
C PHE A 63 7.57 4.25 -8.05
N VAL A 64 8.17 5.30 -8.63
CA VAL A 64 8.04 6.67 -8.14
C VAL A 64 6.65 7.22 -8.45
N ARG A 65 6.09 6.87 -9.61
CA ARG A 65 4.76 7.33 -10.04
C ARG A 65 4.64 8.85 -9.96
N ALA A 66 5.60 9.52 -10.58
CA ALA A 66 5.65 10.98 -10.62
C ALA A 66 4.46 11.60 -11.39
N ASP A 67 3.73 10.79 -12.16
CA ASP A 67 2.47 11.13 -12.81
C ASP A 67 1.30 11.31 -11.82
N LEU A 68 1.43 10.81 -10.58
CA LEU A 68 0.40 10.90 -9.55
C LEU A 68 0.85 11.69 -8.32
N SER A 69 -0.02 12.58 -7.84
CA SER A 69 0.11 13.14 -6.49
C SER A 69 -0.11 12.02 -5.45
N GLY A 70 0.91 11.77 -4.62
CA GLY A 70 0.94 10.67 -3.67
C GLY A 70 1.16 9.29 -4.32
N GLY A 71 1.80 9.24 -5.50
CA GLY A 71 2.01 8.01 -6.25
C GLY A 71 2.94 6.98 -5.58
N SER A 72 3.78 7.40 -4.65
CA SER A 72 4.71 6.54 -3.90
C SER A 72 5.00 7.10 -2.50
N TYR A 73 5.70 6.32 -1.69
CA TYR A 73 6.21 6.72 -0.38
C TYR A 73 7.46 5.91 -0.02
N GLY A 74 8.43 6.56 0.63
CA GLY A 74 9.46 5.86 1.39
C GLY A 74 10.90 6.08 0.94
N GLY A 75 11.82 5.56 1.75
CA GLY A 75 13.25 5.54 1.49
C GLY A 75 14.08 6.36 2.47
N LYS A 76 15.40 6.21 2.36
CA LYS A 76 16.36 6.87 3.25
C LYS A 76 16.47 8.36 2.92
N ALA A 77 16.58 9.19 3.94
CA ALA A 77 16.89 10.61 3.72
C ALA A 77 18.30 10.78 3.09
N SER A 78 19.24 9.95 3.51
CA SER A 78 20.63 9.95 3.05
C SER A 78 21.28 8.57 3.28
N ALA A 79 22.54 8.41 2.85
CA ALA A 79 23.29 7.18 3.09
C ALA A 79 23.55 6.87 4.58
N SER A 80 23.49 7.89 5.46
CA SER A 80 23.68 7.71 6.90
C SER A 80 22.41 7.30 7.66
N ASP A 81 21.24 7.32 7.00
CA ASP A 81 19.98 6.88 7.60
C ASP A 81 19.93 5.34 7.67
N LYS A 82 20.05 4.83 8.90
CA LYS A 82 20.12 3.39 9.20
C LYS A 82 18.73 2.78 9.35
N VAL A 83 18.40 1.77 8.55
CA VAL A 83 17.19 0.97 8.77
C VAL A 83 17.38 0.13 10.04
N THR A 84 16.52 0.31 11.04
CA THR A 84 16.64 -0.36 12.36
C THR A 84 15.46 -1.27 12.69
N LYS A 85 14.30 -0.98 12.10
CA LYS A 85 13.11 -1.82 12.15
C LYS A 85 12.96 -2.57 10.84
N GLN A 86 12.25 -3.70 10.90
CA GLN A 86 11.92 -4.44 9.70
C GLN A 86 11.06 -3.56 8.76
N PRO A 87 11.41 -3.46 7.46
CA PRO A 87 10.66 -2.62 6.54
C PRO A 87 9.25 -3.14 6.30
N VAL A 88 8.29 -2.22 6.29
CA VAL A 88 6.88 -2.50 5.98
C VAL A 88 6.56 -2.01 4.58
N ILE A 89 5.98 -2.89 3.78
CA ILE A 89 5.58 -2.64 2.40
C ILE A 89 4.07 -2.65 2.31
N PHE A 90 3.51 -1.56 1.81
CA PHE A 90 2.08 -1.36 1.68
C PHE A 90 1.62 -1.53 0.22
N ILE A 91 0.62 -2.40 -0.01
CA ILE A 91 0.09 -2.72 -1.35
C ILE A 91 -1.40 -2.41 -1.43
N HIS A 92 -1.74 -1.27 -2.05
CA HIS A 92 -3.11 -0.73 -2.09
C HIS A 92 -4.09 -1.56 -2.92
N GLY A 93 -5.40 -1.28 -2.76
CA GLY A 93 -6.50 -1.90 -3.49
C GLY A 93 -6.72 -1.35 -4.90
N ASN A 94 -7.67 -1.94 -5.64
CA ASN A 94 -8.05 -1.44 -6.97
C ASN A 94 -8.50 0.03 -6.88
N SER A 95 -8.12 0.85 -7.86
CA SER A 95 -8.42 2.29 -7.94
C SER A 95 -7.84 3.22 -6.85
N ASP A 96 -7.23 2.67 -5.81
CA ASP A 96 -6.52 3.42 -4.75
C ASP A 96 -5.08 3.77 -5.21
N LYS A 97 -4.30 4.38 -4.31
CA LYS A 97 -2.91 4.81 -4.53
C LYS A 97 -2.04 4.63 -3.29
N ALA A 98 -0.77 5.01 -3.38
CA ALA A 98 0.18 4.86 -2.27
C ALA A 98 -0.16 5.78 -1.08
N VAL A 99 -0.43 7.06 -1.32
CA VAL A 99 -0.78 8.06 -0.29
C VAL A 99 -1.81 9.04 -0.84
N GLY A 100 -2.80 9.42 -0.04
CA GLY A 100 -3.77 10.44 -0.41
C GLY A 100 -4.73 10.83 0.71
N SER A 101 -5.74 11.62 0.36
CA SER A 101 -6.73 12.16 1.30
C SER A 101 -8.17 12.08 0.79
N ILE A 102 -8.37 11.61 -0.44
CA ILE A 102 -9.70 11.49 -1.06
C ILE A 102 -10.26 10.11 -0.69
N PHE A 103 -11.53 10.04 -0.29
CA PHE A 103 -12.19 8.75 0.01
C PHE A 103 -12.05 7.77 -1.16
N GLY A 104 -11.66 6.52 -0.86
CA GLY A 104 -11.32 5.52 -1.88
C GLY A 104 -9.95 5.67 -2.52
N GLN A 105 -9.23 6.76 -2.24
CA GLN A 105 -7.85 7.05 -2.66
C GLN A 105 -7.00 7.62 -1.52
N THR A 106 -7.28 7.21 -0.28
CA THR A 106 -6.53 7.61 0.92
C THR A 106 -5.16 6.93 0.98
N GLY A 107 -4.96 5.86 0.20
CA GLY A 107 -3.75 5.05 0.20
C GLY A 107 -3.40 4.58 1.60
N TRP A 108 -2.15 4.74 2.01
CA TRP A 108 -1.67 4.26 3.31
C TRP A 108 -1.44 5.39 4.31
N THR A 109 -2.02 6.58 4.09
CA THR A 109 -1.80 7.77 4.92
C THR A 109 -1.98 7.49 6.42
N SER A 110 -3.15 6.99 6.84
CA SER A 110 -3.42 6.70 8.26
C SER A 110 -2.52 5.61 8.84
N SER A 111 -2.12 4.63 8.02
CA SER A 111 -1.20 3.57 8.45
C SER A 111 0.22 4.12 8.62
N ILE A 112 0.72 4.90 7.66
CA ILE A 112 2.03 5.54 7.72
C ILE A 112 2.12 6.49 8.92
N GLU A 113 1.12 7.33 9.13
CA GLU A 113 1.03 8.24 10.29
C GLU A 113 1.05 7.49 11.61
N TYR A 114 0.27 6.40 11.72
CA TYR A 114 0.29 5.56 12.91
C TYR A 114 1.66 4.93 13.15
N PHE A 115 2.29 4.36 12.13
CA PHE A 115 3.62 3.76 12.27
C PHE A 115 4.68 4.80 12.66
N HIS A 116 4.61 6.02 12.11
CA HIS A 116 5.44 7.14 12.56
C HIS A 116 5.21 7.50 14.03
N SER A 117 3.95 7.53 14.49
CA SER A 117 3.64 7.75 15.91
C SER A 117 4.21 6.66 16.83
N ARG A 118 4.53 5.49 16.27
CA ARG A 118 5.23 4.38 16.93
C ARG A 118 6.73 4.32 16.61
N GLY A 119 7.29 5.42 16.11
CA GLY A 119 8.71 5.63 15.85
C GLY A 119 9.27 4.89 14.64
N TYR A 120 8.45 4.48 13.66
CA TYR A 120 8.98 4.08 12.36
C TYR A 120 9.49 5.31 11.60
N LYS A 121 10.52 5.10 10.78
CA LYS A 121 11.08 6.12 9.91
C LYS A 121 10.60 5.96 8.47
N THR A 122 10.74 7.01 7.66
CA THR A 122 10.48 6.95 6.22
C THR A 122 11.35 5.90 5.50
N SER A 123 12.53 5.59 6.03
CA SER A 123 13.42 4.50 5.57
C SER A 123 12.94 3.10 5.92
N GLU A 124 11.82 2.96 6.64
CA GLU A 124 11.28 1.68 7.11
C GLU A 124 9.85 1.45 6.61
N LEU A 125 9.27 2.39 5.85
CA LEU A 125 7.90 2.34 5.34
C LEU A 125 7.89 2.62 3.83
N TYR A 126 7.24 1.75 3.05
CA TYR A 126 7.32 1.79 1.59
C TYR A 126 5.97 1.55 0.94
N ALA A 127 5.62 2.38 -0.04
CA ALA A 127 4.42 2.19 -0.85
C ALA A 127 4.67 2.65 -2.30
N THR A 128 4.05 1.96 -3.26
CA THR A 128 4.01 2.38 -4.67
C THR A 128 2.61 2.15 -5.24
N THR A 129 2.20 3.00 -6.17
CA THR A 129 0.93 2.82 -6.87
C THR A 129 1.11 1.88 -8.06
N TRP A 130 0.56 0.67 -7.98
CA TRP A 130 0.69 -0.34 -9.03
C TRP A 130 -0.26 -0.09 -10.22
N GLY A 131 -1.43 0.48 -9.97
CA GLY A 131 -2.49 0.71 -10.95
C GLY A 131 -2.69 2.20 -11.30
N PRO A 132 -3.81 2.55 -11.97
CA PRO A 132 -4.02 3.91 -12.46
C PRO A 132 -4.51 4.92 -11.41
N ALA A 133 -4.82 4.48 -10.18
CA ALA A 133 -5.47 5.32 -9.15
C ALA A 133 -6.74 6.02 -9.66
N ASN A 134 -7.61 5.28 -10.36
CA ASN A 134 -8.82 5.81 -10.96
C ASN A 134 -9.99 4.84 -10.78
N ALA A 135 -11.06 5.30 -10.10
CA ALA A 135 -12.27 4.53 -9.86
C ALA A 135 -12.98 4.10 -11.16
N LEU A 136 -12.98 4.96 -12.18
CA LEU A 136 -13.60 4.68 -13.49
C LEU A 136 -12.90 3.56 -14.25
N GLN A 137 -11.66 3.25 -13.90
CA GLN A 137 -10.89 2.17 -14.50
C GLN A 137 -10.91 0.87 -13.68
N SER A 138 -11.62 0.84 -12.55
CA SER A 138 -11.72 -0.37 -11.71
C SER A 138 -12.17 -1.62 -12.48
N PRO A 139 -13.15 -1.58 -13.42
CA PRO A 139 -13.58 -2.78 -14.12
C PRO A 139 -12.50 -3.34 -15.05
N ASN A 140 -11.58 -2.48 -15.49
CA ASN A 140 -10.50 -2.81 -16.42
C ASN A 140 -9.24 -3.33 -15.72
N GLN A 141 -9.15 -3.23 -14.38
CA GLN A 141 -7.99 -3.73 -13.65
C GLN A 141 -8.15 -5.21 -13.32
N TYR A 142 -7.18 -6.01 -13.73
CA TYR A 142 -7.08 -7.44 -13.45
C TYR A 142 -5.65 -7.79 -13.03
N HIS A 143 -5.37 -9.03 -12.68
CA HIS A 143 -4.04 -9.46 -12.26
C HIS A 143 -3.10 -9.66 -13.46
N SER A 144 -2.85 -8.56 -14.18
CA SER A 144 -1.98 -8.54 -15.35
C SER A 144 -0.54 -8.86 -14.96
N LYS A 145 0.23 -9.33 -15.95
CA LYS A 145 1.68 -9.53 -15.81
C LYS A 145 2.37 -8.26 -15.34
N GLN A 146 2.00 -7.09 -15.88
CA GLN A 146 2.54 -5.81 -15.45
C GLN A 146 2.29 -5.55 -13.96
N HIS A 147 1.07 -5.74 -13.46
CA HIS A 147 0.72 -5.46 -12.06
C HIS A 147 1.39 -6.45 -11.10
N VAL A 148 1.36 -7.74 -11.43
CA VAL A 148 2.03 -8.79 -10.64
C VAL A 148 3.55 -8.54 -10.56
N MET A 149 4.19 -8.26 -11.71
CA MET A 149 5.62 -8.01 -11.75
C MET A 149 6.01 -6.70 -11.09
N LYS A 150 5.17 -5.66 -11.16
CA LYS A 150 5.40 -4.39 -10.45
C LYS A 150 5.41 -4.61 -8.94
N VAL A 151 4.40 -5.29 -8.38
CA VAL A 151 4.38 -5.63 -6.95
C VAL A 151 5.56 -6.51 -6.56
N ARG A 152 5.84 -7.55 -7.36
CA ARG A 152 6.99 -8.45 -7.15
C ARG A 152 8.32 -7.71 -7.05
N LYS A 153 8.59 -6.85 -8.03
CA LYS A 153 9.86 -6.14 -8.12
C LYS A 153 9.97 -5.02 -7.10
N PHE A 154 8.85 -4.46 -6.65
CA PHE A 154 8.86 -3.53 -5.54
C PHE A 154 9.29 -4.20 -4.23
N ILE A 155 8.78 -5.40 -3.93
CA ILE A 155 9.19 -6.17 -2.74
C ILE A 155 10.70 -6.49 -2.78
N GLU A 156 11.19 -6.98 -3.92
CA GLU A 156 12.63 -7.25 -4.12
C GLU A 156 13.48 -5.98 -3.96
N ALA A 157 13.04 -4.86 -4.55
CA ALA A 157 13.74 -3.59 -4.47
C ALA A 157 13.84 -3.06 -3.03
N VAL A 158 12.73 -3.06 -2.28
CA VAL A 158 12.73 -2.59 -0.88
C VAL A 158 13.64 -3.45 -0.02
N LYS A 159 13.54 -4.78 -0.13
CA LYS A 159 14.40 -5.69 0.62
C LYS A 159 15.89 -5.46 0.30
N ALA A 160 16.24 -5.36 -0.98
CA ALA A 160 17.61 -5.11 -1.41
C ALA A 160 18.14 -3.73 -0.97
N TYR A 161 17.31 -2.68 -1.09
CA TYR A 161 17.67 -1.31 -0.74
C TYR A 161 17.91 -1.10 0.76
N THR A 162 17.08 -1.74 1.58
CA THR A 162 17.15 -1.65 3.04
C THR A 162 18.24 -2.55 3.61
N GLY A 163 18.56 -3.66 2.93
CA GLY A 163 19.46 -4.69 3.43
C GLY A 163 18.82 -5.59 4.49
N ALA A 164 17.50 -5.50 4.68
CA ALA A 164 16.79 -6.30 5.68
C ALA A 164 16.73 -7.78 5.26
N SER A 165 16.82 -8.68 6.25
CA SER A 165 16.70 -10.12 6.02
C SER A 165 15.28 -10.51 5.58
N LYS A 166 14.27 -9.83 6.14
CA LYS A 166 12.86 -9.97 5.82
C LYS A 166 12.16 -8.62 5.72
N VAL A 167 10.94 -8.63 5.20
CA VAL A 167 10.01 -7.49 5.17
C VAL A 167 8.64 -7.92 5.70
N ASP A 168 7.86 -6.96 6.15
CA ASP A 168 6.42 -7.13 6.39
C ASP A 168 5.61 -6.55 5.24
N ILE A 169 4.50 -7.19 4.92
CA ILE A 169 3.62 -6.78 3.83
C ILE A 169 2.21 -6.59 4.36
N ILE A 170 1.66 -5.40 4.16
CA ILE A 170 0.26 -5.09 4.45
C ILE A 170 -0.41 -4.77 3.11
N ALA A 171 -1.42 -5.54 2.75
CA ALA A 171 -2.09 -5.42 1.47
C ALA A 171 -3.59 -5.23 1.66
N HIS A 172 -4.23 -4.46 0.76
CA HIS A 172 -5.67 -4.19 0.83
C HIS A 172 -6.38 -4.59 -0.46
N SER A 173 -7.60 -5.14 -0.34
CA SER A 173 -8.48 -5.46 -1.46
C SER A 173 -7.78 -6.32 -2.53
N MET A 174 -7.85 -5.92 -3.80
CA MET A 174 -7.12 -6.57 -4.92
C MET A 174 -5.59 -6.60 -4.72
N GLY A 175 -5.04 -5.67 -3.94
CA GLY A 175 -3.63 -5.69 -3.54
C GLY A 175 -3.26 -6.95 -2.78
N VAL A 176 -4.19 -7.56 -2.04
CA VAL A 176 -3.97 -8.83 -1.33
C VAL A 176 -3.66 -9.94 -2.33
N THR A 177 -4.50 -10.15 -3.33
CA THR A 177 -4.33 -11.23 -4.30
C THR A 177 -3.12 -10.98 -5.22
N LEU A 178 -2.82 -9.72 -5.58
CA LEU A 178 -1.59 -9.35 -6.28
C LEU A 178 -0.33 -9.68 -5.46
N ALA A 179 -0.27 -9.23 -4.21
CA ALA A 179 0.87 -9.47 -3.33
C ALA A 179 1.05 -10.97 -3.06
N ARG A 180 -0.04 -11.71 -2.87
CA ARG A 180 -0.01 -13.17 -2.74
C ARG A 180 0.64 -13.82 -3.96
N LYS A 181 0.29 -13.47 -5.20
CA LYS A 181 0.98 -14.05 -6.37
C LYS A 181 2.45 -13.64 -6.46
N ALA A 182 2.74 -12.37 -6.17
CA ALA A 182 4.12 -11.86 -6.16
C ALA A 182 5.00 -12.64 -5.16
N ILE A 183 4.48 -12.98 -3.98
CA ILE A 183 5.18 -13.78 -2.98
C ILE A 183 5.27 -15.25 -3.39
N MET A 184 4.17 -15.83 -3.88
CA MET A 184 4.13 -17.23 -4.31
C MET A 184 5.15 -17.53 -5.42
N GLY A 185 5.33 -16.56 -6.33
CA GLY A 185 6.21 -16.71 -7.47
C GLY A 185 5.71 -17.78 -8.46
N GLY A 186 6.66 -18.48 -9.07
CA GLY A 186 6.42 -19.51 -10.07
C GLY A 186 5.97 -18.96 -11.42
N THR A 187 5.42 -19.84 -12.25
CA THR A 187 4.86 -19.47 -13.55
C THR A 187 3.49 -18.81 -13.38
N ALA A 188 3.18 -17.88 -14.27
CA ALA A 188 1.88 -17.25 -14.42
C ALA A 188 1.57 -17.10 -15.91
N HIS A 189 0.34 -16.72 -16.24
CA HIS A 189 -0.09 -16.56 -17.62
C HIS A 189 -0.91 -15.29 -17.78
N ASP A 190 -0.63 -14.52 -18.83
CA ASP A 190 -1.40 -13.35 -19.22
C ASP A 190 -1.47 -13.28 -20.74
N ALA A 191 -2.58 -13.77 -21.31
CA ALA A 191 -2.77 -13.83 -22.76
C ALA A 191 -2.71 -12.45 -23.42
N ALA A 192 -3.05 -11.37 -22.69
CA ALA A 192 -2.98 -10.01 -23.20
C ALA A 192 -1.55 -9.42 -23.22
N ASP A 193 -0.58 -10.07 -22.54
CA ASP A 193 0.83 -9.64 -22.45
C ASP A 193 1.78 -10.83 -22.73
N GLY A 194 1.59 -11.45 -23.89
CA GLY A 194 2.51 -12.45 -24.43
C GLY A 194 2.39 -13.86 -23.84
N GLY A 195 1.37 -14.12 -23.01
CA GLY A 195 1.06 -15.45 -22.49
C GLY A 195 1.84 -15.79 -21.23
N SER A 196 2.51 -16.95 -21.22
CA SER A 196 3.18 -17.46 -20.02
C SER A 196 4.40 -16.64 -19.64
N TYR A 197 4.56 -16.35 -18.35
CA TYR A 197 5.69 -15.60 -17.80
C TYR A 197 6.13 -16.17 -16.44
N ASN A 198 7.36 -15.86 -16.04
CA ASN A 198 7.92 -16.29 -14.77
C ASN A 198 7.92 -15.12 -13.77
N VAL A 199 7.24 -15.30 -12.64
CA VAL A 199 7.20 -14.32 -11.53
C VAL A 199 8.49 -14.35 -10.72
N GLY A 200 9.23 -15.47 -10.75
CA GLY A 200 10.46 -15.70 -10.01
C GLY A 200 10.29 -16.75 -8.91
N ALA A 201 11.36 -17.03 -8.17
CA ALA A 201 11.31 -17.96 -7.04
C ALA A 201 10.40 -17.44 -5.90
N PRO A 202 9.79 -18.31 -5.08
CA PRO A 202 8.97 -17.87 -3.95
C PRO A 202 9.74 -16.91 -3.01
N LEU A 203 9.06 -15.87 -2.52
CA LEU A 203 9.59 -14.93 -1.51
C LEU A 203 9.22 -15.32 -0.09
N THR A 204 8.66 -16.51 0.14
CA THR A 204 8.18 -16.97 1.46
C THR A 204 9.21 -16.76 2.58
N SER A 205 10.49 -17.08 2.33
CA SER A 205 11.57 -16.90 3.31
C SER A 205 12.00 -15.43 3.52
N SER A 206 11.54 -14.53 2.65
CA SER A 206 11.81 -13.09 2.70
C SER A 206 10.70 -12.29 3.35
N VAL A 207 9.56 -12.90 3.67
CA VAL A 207 8.42 -12.23 4.31
C VAL A 207 8.26 -12.75 5.73
N ASP A 208 8.24 -11.85 6.71
CA ASP A 208 7.95 -12.22 8.09
C ASP A 208 6.45 -12.24 8.32
N THR A 209 5.79 -11.10 8.21
CA THR A 209 4.33 -10.99 8.36
C THR A 209 3.68 -10.55 7.06
N PHE A 210 2.60 -11.24 6.70
CA PHE A 210 1.66 -10.81 5.68
C PHE A 210 0.31 -10.50 6.32
N VAL A 211 -0.21 -9.28 6.12
CA VAL A 211 -1.55 -8.86 6.55
C VAL A 211 -2.40 -8.56 5.31
N GLY A 212 -3.46 -9.34 5.09
CA GLY A 212 -4.45 -9.08 4.05
C GLY A 212 -5.70 -8.40 4.59
N ILE A 213 -5.99 -7.20 4.12
CA ILE A 213 -7.15 -6.41 4.53
C ILE A 213 -8.21 -6.47 3.44
N ALA A 214 -9.40 -6.97 3.75
CA ALA A 214 -10.52 -7.05 2.80
C ALA A 214 -10.16 -7.70 1.44
N GLY A 215 -9.30 -8.72 1.47
CA GLY A 215 -8.88 -9.43 0.25
C GLY A 215 -10.02 -10.28 -0.34
N ALA A 216 -10.00 -10.49 -1.65
CA ALA A 216 -10.97 -11.35 -2.35
C ALA A 216 -10.34 -12.71 -2.74
N ASN A 217 -9.84 -13.47 -1.76
CA ASN A 217 -9.11 -14.71 -2.01
C ASN A 217 -9.97 -15.85 -2.58
N LEU A 218 -11.29 -15.77 -2.44
CA LEU A 218 -12.26 -16.67 -3.07
C LEU A 218 -12.99 -16.03 -4.25
N GLY A 219 -12.65 -14.78 -4.59
CA GLY A 219 -13.34 -13.97 -5.59
C GLY A 219 -14.39 -13.03 -4.98
N LEU A 220 -15.10 -12.34 -5.86
CA LEU A 220 -16.14 -11.37 -5.52
C LEU A 220 -17.50 -11.85 -6.03
N THR A 221 -18.52 -11.87 -5.18
CA THR A 221 -19.90 -12.22 -5.57
C THR A 221 -20.48 -11.21 -6.56
N SER A 222 -20.05 -9.94 -6.50
CA SER A 222 -20.41 -8.92 -7.49
C SER A 222 -19.99 -9.29 -8.92
N CYS A 223 -19.01 -10.18 -9.10
CA CYS A 223 -18.61 -10.69 -10.42
C CYS A 223 -19.68 -11.55 -11.10
N TYR A 224 -20.68 -12.07 -10.37
CA TYR A 224 -21.84 -12.71 -10.99
C TYR A 224 -22.68 -11.73 -11.80
N LEU A 225 -22.69 -10.45 -11.41
CA LEU A 225 -23.46 -9.40 -12.08
C LEU A 225 -22.71 -8.85 -13.31
N SER A 226 -21.41 -8.56 -13.17
CA SER A 226 -20.59 -8.04 -14.27
C SER A 226 -20.16 -9.10 -15.29
N GLY A 227 -20.19 -10.37 -14.90
CA GLY A 227 -19.79 -11.50 -15.73
C GLY A 227 -18.28 -11.68 -15.90
N PRO A 228 -17.86 -12.85 -16.43
CA PRO A 228 -16.46 -13.26 -16.54
C PRO A 228 -15.68 -12.60 -17.69
N THR A 229 -16.34 -11.74 -18.48
CA THR A 229 -15.71 -10.98 -19.57
C THR A 229 -15.22 -9.61 -19.12
N THR A 230 -15.73 -9.09 -18.00
CA THR A 230 -15.22 -7.87 -17.37
C THR A 230 -13.84 -8.16 -16.79
N PRO A 231 -12.75 -7.45 -17.17
CA PRO A 231 -11.38 -7.82 -16.79
C PRO A 231 -11.17 -8.09 -15.29
N THR A 232 -11.66 -7.21 -14.42
CA THR A 232 -11.55 -7.39 -12.97
C THR A 232 -12.22 -8.67 -12.45
N CYS A 233 -13.24 -9.13 -13.16
CA CYS A 233 -13.99 -10.35 -12.90
C CYS A 233 -13.67 -11.47 -13.90
N GLY A 234 -12.56 -11.36 -14.64
CA GLY A 234 -12.13 -12.34 -15.63
C GLY A 234 -12.00 -13.75 -15.09
N SER A 235 -12.38 -14.76 -15.88
CA SER A 235 -12.21 -16.19 -15.55
C SER A 235 -10.76 -16.68 -15.64
N THR A 236 -9.84 -15.90 -16.20
CA THR A 236 -8.41 -16.24 -16.20
C THR A 236 -7.67 -15.48 -15.11
N ASN A 237 -7.54 -14.16 -15.26
CA ASN A 237 -6.74 -13.29 -14.39
C ASN A 237 -7.57 -12.32 -13.53
N GLY A 238 -8.88 -12.54 -13.39
CA GLY A 238 -9.75 -11.73 -12.55
C GLY A 238 -10.17 -12.42 -11.26
N LEU A 239 -11.18 -11.85 -10.61
CA LEU A 239 -11.72 -12.26 -9.32
C LEU A 239 -13.03 -13.07 -9.47
N TYR A 240 -13.23 -13.76 -10.60
CA TYR A 240 -14.43 -14.57 -10.78
C TYR A 240 -14.47 -15.70 -9.74
N PRO A 241 -15.51 -15.78 -8.90
CA PRO A 241 -15.52 -16.72 -7.79
C PRO A 241 -15.79 -18.16 -8.23
N GLY A 242 -16.42 -18.40 -9.39
CA GLY A 242 -16.86 -19.73 -9.85
C GLY A 242 -18.28 -20.09 -9.39
N TYR A 243 -18.58 -21.37 -9.17
CA TYR A 243 -19.84 -21.83 -8.56
C TYR A 243 -19.59 -23.08 -7.71
N LEU A 244 -20.12 -23.14 -6.49
CA LEU A 244 -20.16 -24.37 -5.70
C LEU A 244 -21.27 -25.28 -6.23
N SER A 245 -20.90 -26.48 -6.66
CA SER A 245 -21.82 -27.51 -7.10
C SER A 245 -21.30 -28.88 -6.64
N TRP A 246 -22.16 -29.70 -6.05
CA TRP A 246 -21.81 -31.05 -5.56
C TRP A 246 -20.54 -31.08 -4.66
N GLY A 247 -20.38 -30.07 -3.80
CA GLY A 247 -19.22 -29.97 -2.89
C GLY A 247 -17.91 -29.52 -3.55
N SER A 248 -17.91 -29.17 -4.84
CA SER A 248 -16.74 -28.69 -5.58
C SER A 248 -16.99 -27.33 -6.22
N VAL A 249 -15.95 -26.50 -6.31
CA VAL A 249 -16.04 -25.18 -6.97
C VAL A 249 -15.58 -25.28 -8.42
N TYR A 250 -16.46 -24.93 -9.35
CA TYR A 250 -16.21 -24.93 -10.79
C TYR A 250 -16.15 -23.52 -11.36
N GLY A 251 -15.34 -23.29 -12.40
CA GLY A 251 -15.31 -22.01 -13.11
C GLY A 251 -14.70 -20.82 -12.35
N ARG A 252 -14.13 -21.05 -11.15
CA ARG A 252 -13.34 -20.02 -10.44
C ARG A 252 -12.16 -19.63 -11.31
N SER A 253 -11.75 -18.37 -11.24
CA SER A 253 -10.68 -17.89 -12.09
C SER A 253 -9.39 -18.71 -11.93
N SER A 254 -8.67 -18.93 -13.04
CA SER A 254 -7.40 -19.68 -13.04
C SER A 254 -6.40 -19.09 -12.04
N TYR A 255 -6.36 -17.76 -11.94
CA TYR A 255 -5.52 -17.04 -10.98
C TYR A 255 -5.87 -17.36 -9.52
N LEU A 256 -7.16 -17.35 -9.16
CA LEU A 256 -7.58 -17.69 -7.80
C LEU A 256 -7.39 -19.19 -7.49
N ASN A 257 -7.53 -20.08 -8.48
CA ASN A 257 -7.18 -21.49 -8.33
C ASN A 257 -5.67 -21.66 -8.03
N ASP A 258 -4.82 -20.94 -8.75
CA ASP A 258 -3.37 -20.96 -8.55
C ASP A 258 -3.00 -20.49 -7.14
N LEU A 259 -3.55 -19.36 -6.67
CA LEU A 259 -3.33 -18.86 -5.30
C LEU A 259 -3.82 -19.79 -4.18
N ARG A 260 -4.74 -20.71 -4.48
CA ARG A 260 -5.24 -21.70 -3.51
C ARG A 260 -4.61 -23.09 -3.66
N SER A 261 -3.74 -23.28 -4.66
CA SER A 261 -3.01 -24.54 -4.84
C SER A 261 -2.04 -24.83 -3.70
N LYS A 262 -1.65 -23.79 -2.95
CA LYS A 262 -0.77 -23.84 -1.79
C LYS A 262 -1.35 -22.99 -0.67
N SER A 263 -0.93 -23.26 0.55
CA SER A 263 -1.27 -22.46 1.74
C SER A 263 -0.01 -22.10 2.52
N GLY A 264 -0.09 -21.03 3.31
CA GLY A 264 0.98 -20.65 4.24
C GLY A 264 2.25 -20.07 3.60
N TYR A 265 2.25 -19.77 2.30
CA TYR A 265 3.45 -19.31 1.59
C TYR A 265 3.68 -17.80 1.71
N GLU A 266 2.71 -17.04 2.22
CA GLU A 266 2.74 -15.58 2.23
C GLU A 266 3.77 -14.98 3.19
N GLY A 267 4.20 -15.73 4.21
CA GLY A 267 5.16 -15.30 5.23
C GLY A 267 5.18 -16.26 6.42
N ALA A 268 5.93 -15.93 7.47
CA ALA A 268 5.96 -16.67 8.75
C ALA A 268 4.69 -16.45 9.61
N PHE A 269 4.10 -15.26 9.52
CA PHE A 269 2.81 -14.88 10.12
C PHE A 269 1.87 -14.36 9.04
N ARG A 270 0.58 -14.68 9.15
CA ARG A 270 -0.40 -14.50 8.07
C ARG A 270 -1.72 -14.08 8.68
N TYR A 271 -2.08 -12.81 8.56
CA TYR A 271 -3.29 -12.30 9.18
C TYR A 271 -4.29 -11.81 8.15
N SER A 272 -5.56 -11.87 8.49
CA SER A 272 -6.61 -11.15 7.77
C SER A 272 -7.30 -10.12 8.65
N ILE A 273 -7.63 -8.97 8.06
CA ILE A 273 -8.50 -7.95 8.66
C ILE A 273 -9.67 -7.78 7.70
N TYR A 274 -10.90 -7.97 8.17
CA TYR A 274 -12.07 -7.82 7.30
C TYR A 274 -13.32 -7.49 8.10
N SER A 275 -14.38 -7.11 7.38
CA SER A 275 -15.66 -6.76 7.96
C SER A 275 -16.79 -7.44 7.23
N THR A 276 -17.82 -7.88 7.95
CA THR A 276 -19.07 -8.33 7.32
C THR A 276 -19.89 -7.15 6.79
N ALA A 277 -19.55 -5.91 7.18
CA ALA A 277 -20.17 -4.70 6.65
C ALA A 277 -19.47 -4.14 5.39
N ASP A 278 -18.57 -4.92 4.78
CA ASP A 278 -17.84 -4.52 3.57
C ASP A 278 -18.77 -4.43 2.36
N GLU A 279 -18.99 -3.20 1.89
CA GLU A 279 -19.93 -2.87 0.81
C GLU A 279 -19.42 -3.24 -0.59
N ILE A 280 -18.11 -3.46 -0.76
CA ILE A 280 -17.51 -3.79 -2.06
C ILE A 280 -17.43 -5.30 -2.26
N ILE A 281 -17.04 -6.03 -1.21
CA ILE A 281 -17.12 -7.48 -1.21
C ILE A 281 -18.59 -7.91 -1.18
N GLY A 282 -19.41 -7.25 -0.36
CA GLY A 282 -20.83 -7.53 -0.20
C GLY A 282 -21.13 -8.90 0.42
N TYR A 283 -22.41 -9.21 0.60
CA TYR A 283 -22.90 -10.52 1.06
C TYR A 283 -22.16 -11.04 2.32
N ASP A 284 -21.97 -10.18 3.32
CA ASP A 284 -21.22 -10.45 4.55
C ASP A 284 -19.77 -10.94 4.36
N GLY A 285 -19.21 -10.74 3.17
CA GLY A 285 -17.89 -11.25 2.81
C GLY A 285 -17.87 -12.72 2.40
N ILE A 286 -19.03 -13.35 2.18
CA ILE A 286 -19.15 -14.81 2.03
C ILE A 286 -19.17 -15.22 0.55
N VAL A 287 -18.34 -16.22 0.22
CA VAL A 287 -18.32 -16.94 -1.06
C VAL A 287 -18.37 -18.44 -0.74
N TYR A 288 -19.45 -19.11 -1.17
CA TYR A 288 -19.72 -20.54 -0.89
C TYR A 288 -19.68 -20.95 0.58
N GLY A 289 -20.10 -20.07 1.49
CA GLY A 289 -20.09 -20.32 2.94
C GLY A 289 -18.77 -20.00 3.64
N GLU A 290 -17.77 -19.49 2.92
CA GLU A 290 -16.48 -19.08 3.48
C GLU A 290 -16.24 -17.57 3.31
N TYR A 291 -15.58 -16.94 4.29
CA TYR A 291 -15.18 -15.54 4.16
C TYR A 291 -14.06 -15.40 3.12
N THR A 292 -14.31 -14.66 2.03
CA THR A 292 -13.35 -14.48 0.93
C THR A 292 -12.05 -13.80 1.36
N SER A 293 -12.09 -13.01 2.43
CA SER A 293 -10.89 -12.33 2.97
C SER A 293 -9.95 -13.21 3.77
N ARG A 294 -10.37 -14.42 4.16
CA ARG A 294 -9.48 -15.36 4.83
C ARG A 294 -8.37 -15.81 3.89
N ILE A 295 -7.17 -15.93 4.44
CA ILE A 295 -6.00 -16.45 3.73
C ILE A 295 -5.82 -17.91 4.12
N PRO A 296 -5.64 -18.85 3.16
CA PRO A 296 -5.36 -20.24 3.47
C PRO A 296 -4.12 -20.40 4.38
N GLY A 297 -4.33 -20.96 5.57
CA GLY A 297 -3.25 -21.14 6.56
C GLY A 297 -2.92 -19.88 7.38
N GLN A 298 -3.83 -18.89 7.43
CA GLN A 298 -3.65 -17.70 8.29
C GLN A 298 -3.39 -18.07 9.76
N THR A 299 -2.49 -17.35 10.42
CA THR A 299 -2.22 -17.43 11.86
C THR A 299 -3.31 -16.81 12.70
N GLY A 300 -4.11 -15.90 12.14
CA GLY A 300 -5.32 -15.41 12.78
C GLY A 300 -6.00 -14.29 12.01
N GLU A 301 -7.02 -13.70 12.62
CA GLU A 301 -7.84 -12.68 11.97
C GLU A 301 -8.41 -11.67 12.97
N LYS A 302 -8.65 -10.45 12.50
CA LYS A 302 -9.51 -9.46 13.15
C LYS A 302 -10.74 -9.24 12.28
N ARG A 303 -11.91 -9.64 12.79
CA ARG A 303 -13.19 -9.47 12.10
C ARG A 303 -14.00 -8.34 12.76
N TYR A 304 -14.48 -7.42 11.93
CA TYR A 304 -15.49 -6.42 12.29
C TYR A 304 -16.86 -6.81 11.71
N THR A 305 -17.92 -6.21 12.24
CA THR A 305 -19.30 -6.58 11.84
C THR A 305 -20.20 -5.41 11.49
N GLY A 306 -19.70 -4.17 11.56
CA GLY A 306 -20.54 -2.98 11.41
C GLY A 306 -19.76 -1.72 11.08
N TYR A 307 -20.52 -0.66 10.78
CA TYR A 307 -19.99 0.70 10.59
C TYR A 307 -19.15 1.14 11.82
N PRO A 308 -18.03 1.85 11.63
CA PRO A 308 -17.53 2.43 10.38
C PRO A 308 -16.68 1.50 9.50
N TYR A 309 -16.51 0.22 9.82
CA TYR A 309 -15.58 -0.69 9.14
C TYR A 309 -16.11 -1.23 7.81
N GLY A 310 -16.32 -0.37 6.81
CA GLY A 310 -16.57 -0.76 5.41
C GLY A 310 -15.29 -1.21 4.69
N HIS A 311 -15.32 -1.32 3.36
CA HIS A 311 -14.21 -1.84 2.55
C HIS A 311 -12.91 -1.05 2.74
N PHE A 312 -12.99 0.28 2.63
CA PHE A 312 -11.85 1.18 2.76
C PHE A 312 -11.49 1.43 4.22
N ASN A 313 -12.49 1.57 5.10
CA ASN A 313 -12.26 1.81 6.52
C ASN A 313 -11.72 0.59 7.26
N SER A 314 -11.89 -0.62 6.73
CA SER A 314 -11.17 -1.80 7.20
C SER A 314 -9.66 -1.62 7.07
N LYS A 315 -9.17 -0.78 6.14
CA LYS A 315 -7.76 -0.33 6.07
C LYS A 315 -7.54 0.93 6.90
N ASP A 316 -8.34 1.97 6.70
CA ASP A 316 -8.05 3.30 7.26
C ASP A 316 -8.16 3.37 8.79
N LEU A 317 -9.07 2.60 9.39
CA LEU A 317 -9.38 2.66 10.82
C LEU A 317 -8.72 1.55 11.65
N THR A 318 -7.82 0.78 11.05
CA THR A 318 -7.24 -0.43 11.67
C THR A 318 -5.72 -0.38 11.78
N ALA A 319 -5.11 0.81 11.64
CA ALA A 319 -3.66 0.97 11.68
C ALA A 319 -3.01 0.41 12.95
N GLU A 320 -3.70 0.48 14.10
CA GLU A 320 -3.24 -0.15 15.34
C GLU A 320 -3.19 -1.68 15.24
N VAL A 321 -4.23 -2.30 14.67
CA VAL A 321 -4.28 -3.75 14.46
C VAL A 321 -3.20 -4.18 13.47
N GLN A 322 -3.02 -3.43 12.38
CA GLN A 322 -1.96 -3.67 11.41
C GLN A 322 -0.58 -3.65 12.07
N TYR A 323 -0.30 -2.64 12.90
CA TYR A 323 0.94 -2.56 13.67
C TYR A 323 1.10 -3.72 14.65
N GLY A 324 0.07 -4.06 15.42
CA GLY A 324 0.10 -5.18 16.37
C GLY A 324 0.41 -6.51 15.67
N MET A 325 -0.08 -6.70 14.45
CA MET A 325 0.16 -7.88 13.64
C MET A 325 1.60 -7.95 13.10
N VAL A 326 2.14 -6.86 12.55
CA VAL A 326 3.48 -6.90 11.91
C VAL A 326 4.64 -6.72 12.91
N VAL A 327 4.43 -6.00 14.01
CA VAL A 327 5.49 -5.72 15.00
C VAL A 327 5.49 -6.71 16.14
N ASN A 328 4.30 -7.04 16.65
CA ASN A 328 4.16 -7.84 17.88
C ASN A 328 3.66 -9.26 17.59
N HIS A 329 3.26 -9.56 16.35
CA HIS A 329 2.59 -10.82 15.97
C HIS A 329 1.37 -11.12 16.86
N THR A 330 0.61 -10.08 17.17
CA THR A 330 -0.60 -10.16 18.01
C THR A 330 -1.83 -9.66 17.28
N ILE A 331 -3.00 -10.03 17.79
CA ILE A 331 -4.29 -9.51 17.35
C ILE A 331 -4.87 -8.69 18.51
N PRO A 332 -4.70 -7.36 18.50
CA PRO A 332 -5.37 -6.46 19.44
C PRO A 332 -6.90 -6.52 19.25
#